data_AF-K1SJP2-F1
#
_entry.id   AF-K1SJP2-F1
#
_cell.length_a   1.000
_cell.length_b   1.000
_cell.length_c   1.000
_cell.angle_alpha   90.00
_cell.angle_beta   90.00
_cell.angle_gamma   90.00
#
_symmetry.space_group_name_H-M   'P 1'
#
loop_
_entity.id
_entity.type
_entity.pdbx_description
1 polymer ?
#
loop_
_entity_poly.entity_id
_entity_poly.type
_entity_poly.pdbx_seq_one_letter_code
_entity_poly.pdbx_strand_id
1 'polypeptide(L)'
;AVNEIGLKRDGIIAILMQTSVIDGYQTIEEMQKKYGDSVAHIISGLLRIHDLYKRNPIIESENFRNLLISFSEDMRVILIMIADRVNVMRQIRDTKQEEAKHEVSEEASYLYAPLAHKLGLYKLKSELEDLSLKYLEHDAYYMIKDKLNATKASRDAYIARFIQPIQEKLDAAGLKYHMKGRTKSIHSIWQKMK
;
A
#
# COMPACT_ATOMS: atom_id res chain seq x y z
N ALA A 1 6.54 4.52 4.08
CA ALA A 1 6.36 3.10 3.74
C ALA A 1 7.05 2.21 4.77
N VAL A 2 8.38 2.05 4.78
CA VAL A 2 9.09 1.14 5.72
C VAL A 2 8.76 1.41 7.21
N ASN A 3 8.82 2.67 7.64
CA ASN A 3 8.43 3.06 9.02
C ASN A 3 6.94 2.86 9.32
N GLU A 4 6.09 2.89 8.30
CA GLU A 4 4.64 2.71 8.46
C GLU A 4 4.26 1.23 8.57
N ILE A 5 5.17 0.33 8.18
CA ILE A 5 4.98 -1.12 8.17
C ILE A 5 5.79 -1.81 9.29
N GLY A 6 6.73 -1.10 9.93
CA GLY A 6 7.51 -1.61 11.05
C GLY A 6 8.64 -2.56 10.64
N LEU A 7 9.12 -2.48 9.39
CA LEU A 7 10.27 -3.24 8.92
C LEU A 7 11.54 -2.78 9.67
N LYS A 8 12.19 -3.73 10.35
CA LYS A 8 13.42 -3.52 11.12
C LYS A 8 14.66 -3.71 10.21
N ARG A 9 15.85 -3.67 10.82
CA ARG A 9 17.18 -3.80 10.16
C ARG A 9 17.19 -4.73 8.95
N ASP A 10 16.78 -5.98 9.11
CA ASP A 10 16.92 -7.01 8.08
C ASP A 10 16.08 -6.72 6.84
N GLY A 11 14.89 -6.16 7.02
CA GLY A 11 14.03 -5.74 5.90
C GLY A 11 14.64 -4.58 5.11
N ILE A 12 15.29 -3.63 5.80
CA ILE A 12 15.97 -2.51 5.16
C ILE A 12 17.17 -3.01 4.35
N ILE A 13 17.99 -3.90 4.93
CA ILE A 13 19.13 -4.50 4.23
C ILE A 13 18.64 -5.27 3.00
N ALA A 14 17.59 -6.09 3.13
CA ALA A 14 17.04 -6.84 1.99
C ALA A 14 16.59 -5.91 0.85
N ILE A 15 15.90 -4.81 1.15
CA ILE A 15 15.48 -3.81 0.14
C ILE A 15 16.67 -3.20 -0.59
N LEU A 16 17.76 -2.89 0.13
CA LEU A 16 18.95 -2.29 -0.47
C LEU A 16 19.74 -3.28 -1.33
N MET A 17 19.74 -4.56 -0.95
CA MET A 17 20.58 -5.58 -1.59
C MET A 17 19.85 -6.37 -2.69
N GLN A 18 18.52 -6.41 -2.69
CA GLN A 18 17.74 -7.26 -3.61
C GLN A 18 18.11 -7.06 -5.09
N THR A 19 18.28 -5.81 -5.53
CA THR A 19 18.58 -5.51 -6.94
C THR A 19 19.94 -6.07 -7.35
N SER A 20 20.94 -5.98 -6.47
CA SER A 20 22.27 -6.54 -6.71
C SER A 20 22.24 -8.06 -6.89
N VAL A 21 21.33 -8.75 -6.20
CA VAL A 21 21.17 -10.20 -6.33
C VAL A 21 20.35 -10.55 -7.58
N ILE A 22 19.28 -9.80 -7.86
CA ILE A 22 18.44 -9.99 -9.07
C ILE A 22 19.28 -9.81 -10.34
N ASP A 23 20.19 -8.84 -10.36
CA ASP A 23 21.05 -8.54 -11.50
C ASP A 23 22.28 -9.47 -11.59
N GLY A 24 22.45 -10.39 -10.63
CA GLY A 24 23.53 -11.39 -10.64
C GLY A 24 24.90 -10.89 -10.18
N TYR A 25 25.00 -9.69 -9.59
CA TYR A 25 26.27 -9.19 -9.04
C TYR A 25 26.67 -9.87 -7.73
N GLN A 26 25.71 -10.46 -7.01
CA GLN A 26 25.93 -11.15 -5.74
C GLN A 26 25.03 -12.36 -5.61
N THR A 27 25.44 -13.35 -4.80
CA THR A 27 24.64 -14.57 -4.56
C THR A 27 23.89 -14.53 -3.23
N ILE A 28 22.88 -15.40 -3.09
CA ILE A 28 22.14 -15.57 -1.83
C ILE A 28 23.07 -16.07 -0.71
N GLU A 29 24.02 -16.95 -1.03
CA GLU A 29 25.00 -17.48 -0.07
C GLU A 29 25.93 -16.37 0.45
N GLU A 30 26.33 -15.44 -0.41
CA GLU A 30 27.09 -14.25 0.00
C GLU A 30 26.29 -13.35 0.94
N MET A 31 24.99 -13.15 0.65
CA MET A 31 24.08 -12.39 1.52
C MET A 31 23.89 -13.06 2.87
N GLN A 32 23.73 -14.38 2.89
CA GLN A 32 23.62 -15.17 4.10
C GLN A 32 24.88 -15.05 4.96
N LYS A 33 26.07 -15.19 4.35
CA LYS A 33 27.35 -15.08 5.07
C LYS A 33 27.59 -13.69 5.64
N LYS A 34 27.19 -12.63 4.93
CA LYS A 34 27.46 -11.24 5.33
C LYS A 34 26.42 -10.66 6.28
N TYR A 35 25.15 -11.00 6.10
CA TYR A 35 24.02 -10.36 6.80
C TYR A 35 23.12 -11.33 7.56
N GLY A 36 23.35 -12.64 7.44
CA GLY A 36 22.65 -13.69 8.16
C GLY A 36 21.44 -14.27 7.42
N ASP A 37 20.94 -15.39 7.94
CA ASP A 37 19.87 -16.19 7.34
C ASP A 37 18.59 -15.39 7.10
N SER A 38 18.26 -14.49 8.03
CA SER A 38 17.02 -13.71 7.91
C SER A 38 17.03 -12.79 6.68
N VAL A 39 18.16 -12.17 6.34
CA VAL A 39 18.25 -11.31 5.16
C VAL A 39 18.22 -12.16 3.89
N ALA A 40 18.94 -13.28 3.89
CA ALA A 40 18.97 -14.22 2.76
C ALA A 40 17.58 -14.77 2.44
N HIS A 41 16.79 -15.16 3.45
CA HIS A 41 15.42 -15.64 3.25
C HIS A 41 14.51 -14.59 2.62
N ILE A 42 14.57 -13.33 3.09
CA ILE A 42 13.76 -12.24 2.52
C ILE A 42 14.14 -12.04 1.05
N ILE A 43 15.44 -11.95 0.73
CA ILE A 43 15.91 -11.74 -0.65
C ILE A 43 15.53 -12.94 -1.55
N SER A 44 15.66 -14.17 -1.04
CA SER A 44 15.25 -15.38 -1.77
C SER A 44 13.74 -15.38 -2.09
N GLY A 45 12.90 -14.98 -1.13
CA GLY A 45 11.47 -14.83 -1.35
C GLY A 45 11.14 -13.77 -2.42
N LEU A 46 11.82 -12.62 -2.38
CA LEU A 46 11.68 -11.55 -3.38
C LEU A 46 12.10 -12.03 -4.79
N LEU A 47 13.19 -12.80 -4.89
CA LEU A 47 13.70 -13.35 -6.15
C LEU A 47 12.71 -14.36 -6.75
N ARG A 48 12.16 -15.27 -5.94
CA ARG A 48 11.14 -16.24 -6.37
C ARG A 48 9.90 -15.57 -6.94
N ILE A 49 9.46 -14.49 -6.31
CA ILE A 49 8.32 -13.71 -6.77
C ILE A 49 8.67 -13.03 -8.09
N HIS A 50 9.84 -12.38 -8.18
CA HIS A 50 10.31 -11.78 -9.43
C HIS A 50 10.32 -12.80 -10.60
N ASP A 51 10.79 -14.02 -10.36
CA ASP A 51 10.76 -15.09 -11.36
C ASP A 51 9.34 -15.56 -11.70
N LEU A 52 8.43 -15.58 -10.73
CA LEU A 52 7.02 -15.90 -10.96
C LEU A 52 6.38 -14.89 -11.91
N TYR A 53 6.62 -13.59 -11.69
CA TYR A 53 6.13 -12.51 -12.56
C TYR A 53 6.67 -12.64 -13.98
N LYS A 54 7.93 -13.05 -14.17
CA LYS A 54 8.49 -13.33 -15.50
C LYS A 54 7.81 -14.48 -16.24
N ARG A 55 7.31 -15.49 -15.51
CA ARG A 55 6.73 -16.71 -16.09
C ARG A 55 5.22 -16.60 -16.33
N ASN A 56 4.49 -15.88 -15.49
CA ASN A 56 3.04 -15.73 -15.56
C ASN A 56 2.64 -14.25 -15.42
N PRO A 57 2.40 -13.53 -16.53
CA PRO A 57 1.97 -12.14 -16.49
C PRO A 57 0.48 -11.96 -16.13
N ILE A 58 -0.31 -13.05 -16.05
CA ILE A 58 -1.75 -12.95 -15.77
C ILE A 58 -1.96 -12.76 -14.26
N ILE A 59 -1.85 -11.50 -13.85
CA ILE A 59 -2.00 -11.05 -12.45
C ILE A 59 -3.49 -11.08 -12.02
N GLU A 60 -4.42 -11.27 -12.96
CA GLU A 60 -5.88 -11.22 -12.74
C GLU A 60 -6.53 -12.54 -12.30
N SER A 61 -5.93 -13.27 -11.35
CA SER A 61 -6.63 -14.38 -10.71
C SER A 61 -6.51 -14.37 -9.19
N GLU A 62 -7.59 -14.77 -8.50
CA GLU A 62 -7.51 -15.07 -7.06
C GLU A 62 -6.46 -16.13 -6.75
N ASN A 63 -6.23 -17.05 -7.70
CA ASN A 63 -5.19 -18.05 -7.61
C ASN A 63 -3.80 -17.41 -7.54
N PHE A 64 -3.53 -16.35 -8.30
CA PHE A 64 -2.27 -15.60 -8.22
C PHE A 64 -2.09 -14.90 -6.87
N ARG A 65 -3.18 -14.33 -6.32
CA ARG A 65 -3.15 -13.73 -4.96
C ARG A 65 -2.83 -14.76 -3.88
N ASN A 66 -3.47 -15.93 -3.94
CA ASN A 66 -3.21 -17.01 -2.99
C ASN A 66 -1.81 -17.60 -3.17
N LEU A 67 -1.34 -17.68 -4.43
CA LEU A 67 -0.01 -18.13 -4.78
C LEU A 67 1.07 -17.20 -4.21
N LEU A 68 0.94 -15.88 -4.37
CA LEU A 68 1.86 -14.91 -3.78
C LEU A 68 1.92 -14.99 -2.25
N ILE A 69 0.77 -15.21 -1.60
CA ILE A 69 0.72 -15.42 -0.15
C ILE A 69 1.44 -16.72 0.22
N SER A 70 1.26 -17.78 -0.55
CA SER A 70 1.90 -19.08 -0.29
C SER A 70 3.42 -19.08 -0.49
N PHE A 71 3.94 -18.25 -1.39
CA PHE A 71 5.39 -18.09 -1.58
C PHE A 71 6.08 -17.23 -0.52
N SER A 72 5.29 -16.46 0.22
CA SER A 72 5.74 -15.67 1.36
C SER A 72 5.73 -16.54 2.63
N GLU A 73 6.66 -17.49 2.73
CA GLU A 73 6.97 -18.14 4.03
C GLU A 73 7.36 -17.10 5.10
N ASP A 74 7.81 -15.92 4.65
CA ASP A 74 8.13 -14.77 5.47
C ASP A 74 7.26 -13.55 5.11
N MET A 75 6.38 -13.15 6.05
CA MET A 75 5.49 -12.00 5.89
C MET A 75 6.21 -10.69 5.51
N ARG A 76 7.50 -10.56 5.85
CA ARG A 76 8.30 -9.37 5.51
C ARG A 76 8.46 -9.19 4.01
N VAL A 77 8.40 -10.28 3.24
CA VAL A 77 8.44 -10.22 1.76
C VAL A 77 7.22 -9.49 1.23
N ILE A 78 6.00 -9.88 1.64
CA ILE A 78 4.76 -9.20 1.21
C ILE A 78 4.77 -7.74 1.67
N LEU A 79 5.22 -7.48 2.90
CA LEU A 79 5.31 -6.14 3.43
C LEU A 79 6.22 -5.24 2.59
N ILE A 80 7.38 -5.75 2.16
CA ILE A 80 8.30 -5.06 1.26
C ILE A 80 7.64 -4.80 -0.11
N MET A 81 6.96 -5.79 -0.68
CA MET A 81 6.28 -5.65 -1.96
C MET A 81 5.17 -4.58 -1.94
N ILE A 82 4.35 -4.55 -0.88
CA ILE A 82 3.32 -3.52 -0.71
C ILE A 82 3.98 -2.14 -0.56
N ALA A 83 5.07 -2.05 0.23
CA ALA A 83 5.82 -0.81 0.43
C ALA A 83 6.36 -0.27 -0.89
N ASP A 84 6.96 -1.15 -1.68
CA ASP A 84 7.53 -0.85 -2.98
C ASP A 84 6.45 -0.38 -3.95
N ARG A 85 5.33 -1.12 -4.05
CA ARG A 85 4.23 -0.71 -4.93
C ARG A 85 3.63 0.64 -4.55
N VAL A 86 3.45 0.91 -3.26
CA VAL A 86 3.00 2.24 -2.80
C VAL A 86 3.98 3.31 -3.25
N ASN A 87 5.28 3.07 -3.13
CA ASN A 87 6.30 4.02 -3.56
C ASN A 87 6.27 4.25 -5.08
N VAL A 88 6.15 3.18 -5.87
CA VAL A 88 5.97 3.29 -7.32
C VAL A 88 4.74 4.13 -7.64
N MET A 89 3.56 3.83 -7.08
CA MET A 89 2.32 4.59 -7.32
C MET A 89 2.42 6.08 -6.96
N ARG A 90 3.25 6.45 -5.97
CA ARG A 90 3.52 7.85 -5.64
C ARG A 90 4.34 8.58 -6.71
N GLN A 91 5.24 7.85 -7.38
CA GLN A 91 6.22 8.39 -8.33
C GLN A 91 5.76 8.31 -9.79
N ILE A 92 4.87 7.37 -10.16
CA ILE A 92 4.44 7.18 -11.56
C ILE A 92 3.73 8.39 -12.17
N ARG A 93 3.33 9.40 -11.38
CA ARG A 93 2.75 10.63 -11.92
C ARG A 93 3.66 11.35 -12.93
N ASP A 94 4.97 11.19 -12.77
CA ASP A 94 5.98 11.93 -13.53
C ASP A 94 6.43 11.18 -14.81
N THR A 95 5.88 9.96 -15.06
CA THR A 95 6.15 9.22 -16.29
C THR A 95 5.27 9.67 -17.45
N LYS A 96 5.85 9.69 -18.65
CA LYS A 96 5.15 9.92 -19.93
C LYS A 96 4.59 8.63 -20.53
N GLN A 97 4.90 7.47 -19.94
CA GLN A 97 4.45 6.17 -20.41
C GLN A 97 3.07 5.87 -19.82
N GLU A 98 2.01 6.20 -20.57
CA GLU A 98 0.63 6.00 -20.08
C GLU A 98 0.27 4.52 -19.92
N GLU A 99 0.78 3.64 -20.78
CA GLU A 99 0.54 2.20 -20.69
C GLU A 99 1.11 1.61 -19.39
N ALA A 100 2.38 1.87 -19.08
CA ALA A 100 2.99 1.46 -17.82
C ALA A 100 2.27 2.05 -16.59
N LYS A 101 1.78 3.30 -16.69
CA LYS A 101 1.00 3.94 -15.62
C LYS A 101 -0.32 3.21 -15.39
N HIS A 102 -0.99 2.80 -16.46
CA HIS A 102 -2.22 2.02 -16.41
C HIS A 102 -1.98 0.65 -15.77
N GLU A 103 -1.04 -0.13 -16.30
CA GLU A 103 -0.71 -1.48 -15.83
C GLU A 103 -0.36 -1.50 -14.33
N VAL A 104 0.52 -0.60 -13.89
CA VAL A 104 0.92 -0.49 -12.48
C VAL A 104 -0.26 -0.11 -11.60
N SER A 105 -1.19 0.72 -12.09
CA SER A 105 -2.38 1.15 -11.37
C SER A 105 -3.43 0.05 -11.25
N GLU A 106 -3.61 -0.76 -12.29
CA GLU A 106 -4.44 -1.98 -12.26
C GLU A 106 -3.87 -2.98 -11.27
N GLU A 107 -2.56 -3.24 -11.33
CA GLU A 107 -1.88 -4.14 -10.41
C GLU A 107 -2.05 -3.68 -8.95
N ALA A 108 -1.83 -2.38 -8.69
CA ALA A 108 -2.01 -1.77 -7.38
C ALA A 108 -3.43 -1.97 -6.83
N SER A 109 -4.45 -1.80 -7.68
CA SER A 109 -5.86 -1.95 -7.32
C SER A 109 -6.26 -3.41 -7.10
N TYR A 110 -5.89 -4.28 -8.03
CA TYR A 110 -6.34 -5.67 -8.07
C TYR A 110 -5.58 -6.58 -7.09
N LEU A 111 -4.28 -6.33 -6.91
CA LEU A 111 -3.40 -7.19 -6.13
C LEU A 111 -3.03 -6.57 -4.79
N TYR A 112 -2.34 -5.43 -4.80
CA TYR A 112 -1.69 -4.92 -3.59
C TYR A 112 -2.66 -4.29 -2.59
N ALA A 113 -3.70 -3.59 -3.04
CA ALA A 113 -4.72 -3.05 -2.14
C ALA A 113 -5.48 -4.17 -1.39
N PRO A 114 -5.93 -5.27 -2.04
CA PRO A 114 -6.49 -6.43 -1.34
C PRO A 114 -5.50 -7.12 -0.39
N LEU A 115 -4.23 -7.25 -0.76
CA LEU A 115 -3.20 -7.78 0.14
C LEU A 115 -3.02 -6.90 1.38
N ALA A 116 -2.92 -5.58 1.19
CA ALA A 116 -2.86 -4.61 2.29
C ALA A 116 -4.11 -4.69 3.18
N HIS A 117 -5.28 -4.93 2.60
CA HIS A 117 -6.52 -5.13 3.36
C HIS A 117 -6.44 -6.38 4.25
N LYS A 118 -6.03 -7.53 3.71
CA LYS A 118 -5.90 -8.79 4.46
C LYS A 118 -4.93 -8.67 5.63
N LEU A 119 -3.89 -7.82 5.50
CA LEU A 119 -2.88 -7.58 6.54
C LEU A 119 -3.24 -6.42 7.49
N GLY A 120 -4.43 -5.81 7.38
CA GLY A 120 -4.84 -4.70 8.23
C GLY A 120 -4.12 -3.37 7.97
N LEU A 121 -3.40 -3.25 6.84
CA LEU A 121 -2.65 -2.06 6.43
C LEU A 121 -3.57 -1.00 5.79
N TYR A 122 -4.63 -0.60 6.49
CA TYR A 122 -5.70 0.23 5.92
C TYR A 122 -5.25 1.57 5.35
N LYS A 123 -4.20 2.18 5.92
CA LYS A 123 -3.65 3.44 5.40
C LYS A 123 -3.07 3.25 3.99
N LEU A 124 -2.23 2.22 3.82
CA LEU A 124 -1.61 1.90 2.54
C LEU A 124 -2.64 1.40 1.53
N LYS A 125 -3.60 0.58 1.98
CA LYS A 125 -4.74 0.17 1.17
C LYS A 125 -5.46 1.39 0.58
N SER A 126 -5.93 2.32 1.43
CA SER A 126 -6.68 3.49 0.96
C SER A 126 -5.86 4.38 0.03
N GLU A 127 -4.54 4.47 0.25
CA GLU A 127 -3.64 5.20 -0.64
C GLU A 127 -3.49 4.54 -2.00
N LEU A 128 -3.28 3.21 -2.06
CA LEU A 128 -3.23 2.46 -3.31
C LEU A 128 -4.54 2.60 -4.09
N GLU A 129 -5.68 2.43 -3.41
CA GLU A 129 -7.00 2.56 -4.02
C GLU A 129 -7.27 3.97 -4.60
N ASP A 130 -6.95 5.03 -3.86
CA ASP A 130 -7.15 6.41 -4.33
C ASP A 130 -6.18 6.75 -5.47
N LEU A 131 -4.92 6.29 -5.42
CA LEU A 131 -3.96 6.48 -6.51
C LEU A 131 -4.35 5.68 -7.76
N SER A 132 -4.75 4.42 -7.62
CA SER A 132 -5.26 3.62 -8.74
C SER A 132 -6.47 4.28 -9.39
N LEU A 133 -7.45 4.73 -8.59
CA LEU A 133 -8.62 5.43 -9.15
C LEU A 133 -8.21 6.70 -9.90
N LYS A 134 -7.25 7.46 -9.39
CA LYS A 134 -6.76 8.68 -10.03
C LYS A 134 -6.21 8.43 -11.44
N TYR A 135 -5.55 7.29 -11.66
CA TYR A 135 -4.91 6.97 -12.93
C TYR A 135 -5.81 6.17 -13.88
N LEU A 136 -6.68 5.32 -13.34
CA LEU A 136 -7.62 4.51 -14.13
C LEU A 136 -8.90 5.27 -14.50
N GLU A 137 -9.39 6.13 -13.62
CA GLU A 137 -10.68 6.82 -13.74
C GLU A 137 -10.53 8.30 -13.39
N HIS A 138 -9.70 9.01 -14.16
CA HIS A 138 -9.28 10.38 -13.89
C HIS A 138 -10.45 11.33 -13.57
N ASP A 139 -11.46 11.36 -14.45
CA ASP A 139 -12.60 12.28 -14.33
C ASP A 139 -13.42 12.02 -13.07
N ALA A 140 -13.66 10.74 -12.75
CA ALA A 140 -14.37 10.35 -11.53
C ALA A 140 -13.61 10.78 -10.28
N TYR A 141 -12.28 10.57 -10.26
CA TYR A 141 -11.42 10.98 -9.16
C TYR A 141 -11.49 12.49 -8.91
N TYR A 142 -11.29 13.31 -9.95
CA TYR A 142 -11.27 14.76 -9.81
C TYR A 142 -12.66 15.34 -9.51
N MET A 143 -13.73 14.78 -10.09
CA MET A 143 -15.10 15.15 -9.74
C MET A 143 -15.35 15.00 -8.23
N ILE A 144 -14.98 13.85 -7.64
CA ILE A 144 -15.19 13.60 -6.21
C ILE A 144 -14.27 14.49 -5.38
N LYS A 145 -13.00 14.63 -5.77
CA LYS A 145 -12.02 15.49 -5.09
C LYS A 145 -12.52 16.92 -4.99
N ASP A 146 -13.04 17.47 -6.08
CA ASP A 146 -13.49 18.87 -6.12
C ASP A 146 -14.75 19.08 -5.29
N LYS A 147 -15.71 18.14 -5.34
CA LYS A 147 -16.89 18.15 -4.45
C LYS A 147 -16.50 18.03 -2.97
N LEU A 148 -15.51 17.20 -2.64
CA LEU A 148 -15.01 17.07 -1.27
C LEU A 148 -14.34 18.33 -0.76
N ASN A 149 -13.62 19.05 -1.64
CA ASN A 149 -12.97 20.32 -1.33
C ASN A 149 -14.00 21.44 -1.15
N ALA A 150 -14.99 21.54 -2.04
CA ALA A 150 -16.05 22.53 -1.95
C ALA A 150 -16.86 22.42 -0.64
N THR A 151 -17.03 21.20 -0.13
CA THR A 151 -17.77 20.93 1.12
C THR A 151 -16.89 20.81 2.36
N LYS A 152 -15.58 21.09 2.25
CA LYS A 152 -14.64 20.85 3.36
C LYS A 152 -14.96 21.70 4.59
N ALA A 153 -15.10 23.02 4.43
CA ALA A 153 -15.33 23.93 5.55
C ALA A 153 -16.64 23.63 6.30
N SER A 154 -17.73 23.40 5.57
CA SER A 154 -19.02 23.07 6.18
C SER A 154 -18.99 21.71 6.88
N ARG A 155 -18.32 20.71 6.30
CA ARG A 155 -18.14 19.39 6.92
C ARG A 155 -17.27 19.45 8.16
N ASP A 156 -16.16 20.19 8.14
CA ASP A 156 -15.26 20.33 9.30
C ASP A 156 -15.99 21.04 10.45
N ALA A 157 -16.78 22.08 10.17
CA ALA A 157 -17.63 22.74 11.15
C ALA A 157 -18.72 21.82 11.72
N TYR A 158 -19.36 21.00 10.88
CA TYR A 158 -20.35 20.02 11.31
C TYR A 158 -19.72 18.95 12.23
N ILE A 159 -18.56 18.41 11.85
CA ILE A 159 -17.82 17.42 12.65
C ILE A 159 -17.42 18.03 14.00
N ALA A 160 -16.92 19.26 14.03
CA ALA A 160 -16.55 19.95 15.27
C ALA A 160 -17.76 20.11 16.21
N ARG A 161 -18.90 20.57 15.69
CA ARG A 161 -20.15 20.70 16.46
C ARG A 161 -20.67 19.36 16.97
N PHE A 162 -20.48 18.29 16.21
CA PHE A 162 -20.88 16.95 16.61
C PHE A 162 -19.97 16.36 17.69
N ILE A 163 -18.67 16.59 17.59
CA ILE A 163 -17.66 16.11 18.53
C ILE A 163 -17.76 16.82 19.88
N GLN A 164 -17.96 18.14 19.88
CA GLN A 164 -17.95 18.97 21.09
C GLN A 164 -18.78 18.41 22.26
N PRO A 165 -20.08 18.07 22.11
CA PRO A 165 -20.88 17.56 23.22
C PRO A 165 -20.43 16.17 23.72
N ILE A 166 -19.80 15.37 22.86
CA ILE A 166 -19.22 14.08 23.25
C ILE A 166 -17.96 14.33 24.07
N GLN A 167 -17.13 15.28 23.61
CA GLN A 167 -15.89 15.68 24.28
C GLN A 167 -16.15 16.16 25.70
N GLU A 168 -17.09 17.09 25.87
CA GLU A 168 -17.48 17.65 27.18
C GLU A 168 -17.91 16.57 28.17
N LYS A 169 -18.65 15.55 27.72
CA LYS A 169 -19.07 14.42 28.57
C LYS A 169 -17.92 13.50 28.96
N LEU A 170 -17.01 13.21 28.03
CA LEU A 170 -15.84 12.38 28.30
C LEU A 170 -14.88 13.06 29.27
N ASP A 171 -14.70 14.38 29.11
CA ASP A 171 -13.89 15.22 29.99
C ASP A 171 -14.50 15.29 31.40
N ALA A 172 -15.81 15.51 31.50
CA ALA A 172 -16.53 15.51 32.78
C ALA A 172 -16.48 14.15 33.50
N ALA A 173 -16.38 13.04 32.76
CA ALA A 173 -16.18 11.70 33.30
C ALA A 173 -14.73 11.41 33.71
N GLY A 174 -13.79 12.34 33.50
CA GLY A 174 -12.37 12.18 33.82
C GLY A 174 -11.65 11.13 32.97
N LEU A 175 -12.19 10.80 31.78
CA LEU A 175 -11.64 9.76 30.92
C LEU A 175 -10.47 10.30 30.08
N LYS A 176 -9.46 9.47 29.86
CA LYS A 176 -8.40 9.73 28.87
C LYS A 176 -8.78 9.07 27.55
N TYR A 177 -8.87 9.85 26.48
CA TYR A 177 -9.28 9.35 25.17
C TYR A 177 -8.52 10.05 24.03
N HIS A 178 -8.64 9.48 22.83
CA HIS A 178 -8.25 10.12 21.58
C HIS A 178 -9.43 10.12 20.63
N MET A 179 -9.80 11.29 20.11
CA MET A 179 -10.89 11.44 19.16
C MET A 179 -10.40 12.09 17.88
N LYS A 180 -10.83 11.55 16.74
CA LYS A 180 -10.48 12.07 15.42
C LYS A 180 -11.69 12.02 14.50
N GLY A 181 -11.97 13.12 13.81
CA GLY A 181 -12.83 13.11 12.63
C GLY A 181 -12.09 12.46 11.46
N ARG A 182 -12.71 11.46 10.83
CA ARG A 182 -12.17 10.81 9.62
C ARG A 182 -13.10 11.00 8.45
N THR A 183 -12.59 11.54 7.35
CA THR A 183 -13.29 11.56 6.06
C THR A 183 -13.10 10.23 5.33
N LYS A 184 -14.10 9.85 4.51
CA LYS A 184 -13.95 8.71 3.59
C LYS A 184 -12.90 9.02 2.52
N SER A 185 -12.23 7.98 2.03
CA SER A 185 -11.32 8.11 0.87
C SER A 185 -12.12 8.35 -0.42
N ILE A 186 -11.46 8.84 -1.46
CA ILE A 186 -12.12 9.12 -2.75
C ILE A 186 -12.64 7.83 -3.36
N HIS A 187 -11.82 6.78 -3.37
CA HIS A 187 -12.21 5.45 -3.84
C HIS A 187 -13.41 4.89 -3.06
N SER A 188 -13.45 5.04 -1.73
CA SER A 188 -14.57 4.59 -0.92
C SER A 188 -15.88 5.33 -1.22
N ILE A 189 -15.79 6.58 -1.67
CA ILE A 189 -16.97 7.36 -2.10
C ILE A 189 -17.41 6.87 -3.47
N TRP A 190 -16.47 6.72 -4.41
CA TRP A 190 -16.73 6.22 -5.76
C TRP A 190 -17.44 4.87 -5.75
N GLN A 191 -16.92 3.91 -4.97
CA GLN A 191 -17.52 2.57 -4.82
C GLN A 191 -18.95 2.59 -4.24
N LYS A 192 -19.36 3.68 -3.58
CA LYS A 192 -20.73 3.84 -3.07
C LYS A 192 -21.65 4.63 -3.98
N MET A 193 -21.09 5.28 -5.01
CA MET A 193 -21.86 5.99 -6.05
C MET A 193 -22.23 5.06 -7.20
N LYS A 194 -21.43 4.00 -7.42
CA LYS A 194 -21.84 2.83 -8.20
C LYS A 194 -22.90 2.03 -7.44
#